data_AF-A0A972VB53-F1
#
_entry.id   AF-A0A972VB53-F1
#
_cell.length_a   1.000
_cell.length_b   1.000
_cell.length_c   1.000
_cell.angle_alpha   90.00
_cell.angle_beta   90.00
_cell.angle_gamma   90.00
#
_symmetry.space_group_name_H-M   'P 1'
#
loop_
_entity.id
_entity.type
_entity.pdbx_description
1 polymer ?
#
loop_
_entity_poly.entity_id
_entity_poly.type
_entity_poly.pdbx_seq_one_letter_code
_entity_poly.pdbx_strand_id
1 'polypeptide(L)'
;VTLPDSEVLLYEKWLDLLLGEYDSAKQIVRVHSQRRDLKKVAMRLAFHLHQRQVRETTLDDIYGFVEELREYKANPSWGKEIVDELIYPCNILIPMTDDGRLGFGHLRYQEYLAALHLREDRNISIPAYAAQHWWHGVFSLLAQMLDIDWLIEDLAMEGMLTECRETIDIIINARPKEERSGLREIIYRHMQIEKEDHIVIVGPEEQPAEEDWDTDQPLWRF
;
A
#
# COMPACT_ATOMS: atom_id res chain seq x y z
N VAL A 1 -28.96 -6.40 -12.68
CA VAL A 1 -27.76 -6.25 -11.82
C VAL A 1 -27.17 -4.89 -12.14
N THR A 2 -27.16 -3.96 -11.19
CA THR A 2 -26.48 -2.67 -11.34
C THR A 2 -24.98 -2.93 -11.34
N LEU A 3 -24.25 -2.35 -12.30
CA LEU A 3 -22.80 -2.37 -12.29
C LEU A 3 -22.33 -1.64 -11.02
N PRO A 4 -21.31 -2.15 -10.30
CA PRO A 4 -20.80 -1.46 -9.13
C PRO A 4 -20.25 -0.08 -9.49
N ASP A 5 -20.55 0.90 -8.64
CA ASP A 5 -20.24 2.31 -8.88
C ASP A 5 -18.75 2.66 -8.72
N SER A 6 -17.95 1.71 -8.21
CA SER A 6 -16.50 1.85 -8.07
C SER A 6 -15.77 0.51 -8.18
N GLU A 7 -14.47 0.58 -8.49
CA GLU A 7 -13.57 -0.58 -8.52
C GLU A 7 -13.49 -1.27 -7.15
N VAL A 8 -13.45 -0.49 -6.06
CA VAL A 8 -13.47 -1.00 -4.69
C VAL A 8 -14.72 -1.83 -4.41
N LEU A 9 -15.91 -1.35 -4.84
CA LEU A 9 -17.17 -2.06 -4.62
C LEU A 9 -17.25 -3.36 -5.44
N LEU A 10 -16.63 -3.38 -6.62
CA LEU A 10 -16.50 -4.60 -7.42
C LEU A 10 -15.67 -5.65 -6.67
N TYR A 11 -14.50 -5.26 -6.15
CA TYR A 11 -13.62 -6.16 -5.42
C TYR A 11 -14.23 -6.63 -4.09
N GLU A 12 -14.98 -5.78 -3.40
CA GLU A 12 -15.70 -6.14 -2.20
C GLU A 12 -16.73 -7.24 -2.47
N LYS A 13 -17.61 -7.03 -3.47
CA LYS A 13 -18.58 -8.04 -3.89
C LYS A 13 -17.92 -9.33 -4.34
N TRP A 14 -16.77 -9.24 -5.01
CA TRP A 14 -16.06 -10.44 -5.45
C TRP A 14 -15.47 -11.21 -4.28
N LEU A 15 -14.78 -10.54 -3.35
CA LEU A 15 -14.27 -11.16 -2.12
C LEU A 15 -15.39 -11.83 -1.33
N ASP A 16 -16.52 -11.15 -1.19
CA ASP A 16 -17.70 -11.63 -0.48
C ASP A 16 -18.25 -12.93 -1.10
N LEU A 17 -18.36 -12.98 -2.44
CA LEU A 17 -18.76 -14.18 -3.17
C LEU A 17 -17.77 -15.34 -2.97
N LEU A 18 -16.46 -15.08 -3.07
CA LEU A 18 -15.41 -16.10 -2.93
C LEU A 18 -15.34 -16.67 -1.51
N LEU A 19 -15.65 -15.86 -0.50
CA LEU A 19 -15.73 -16.27 0.89
C LEU A 19 -17.05 -16.97 1.26
N GLY A 20 -17.77 -17.51 0.27
CA GLY A 20 -18.89 -18.42 0.48
C GLY A 20 -20.25 -17.73 0.66
N GLU A 21 -20.43 -16.47 0.28
CA GLU A 21 -21.76 -15.82 0.34
C GLU A 21 -22.80 -16.57 -0.49
N TYR A 22 -22.39 -17.03 -1.68
CA TYR A 22 -23.26 -17.77 -2.58
C TYR A 22 -23.62 -19.16 -2.03
N ASP A 23 -22.64 -19.87 -1.47
CA ASP A 23 -22.83 -21.20 -0.90
C ASP A 23 -23.68 -21.13 0.38
N SER A 24 -23.53 -20.07 1.18
CA SER A 24 -24.38 -19.79 2.34
C SER A 24 -25.84 -19.59 1.97
N ALA A 25 -26.12 -18.83 0.90
CA ALA A 25 -27.48 -18.64 0.39
C ALA A 25 -28.13 -19.94 -0.11
N LYS A 26 -27.33 -20.95 -0.46
CA LYS A 26 -27.76 -22.27 -0.91
C LYS A 26 -27.68 -23.37 0.15
N GLN A 27 -27.27 -23.03 1.38
CA GLN A 27 -27.03 -23.99 2.47
C GLN A 27 -26.03 -25.09 2.11
N ILE A 28 -25.05 -24.78 1.26
CA ILE A 28 -23.96 -25.68 0.89
C ILE A 28 -22.78 -25.35 1.80
N VAL A 29 -22.24 -26.36 2.51
CA VAL A 29 -21.05 -26.19 3.36
C VAL A 29 -19.85 -26.77 2.63
N ARG A 30 -18.98 -25.89 2.14
CA ARG A 30 -17.66 -26.26 1.58
C ARG A 30 -16.49 -25.63 2.34
N VAL A 31 -16.79 -24.61 3.13
CA VAL A 31 -15.85 -23.82 3.93
C VAL A 31 -16.23 -24.03 5.39
N HIS A 32 -15.26 -24.42 6.20
CA HIS A 32 -15.37 -24.67 7.64
C HIS A 32 -14.87 -23.48 8.46
N SER A 33 -13.89 -22.73 7.97
CA SER A 33 -13.40 -21.53 8.66
C SER A 33 -14.42 -20.39 8.64
N GLN A 34 -14.33 -19.52 9.65
CA GLN A 34 -15.16 -18.32 9.65
C GLN A 34 -14.72 -17.36 8.53
N ARG A 35 -15.69 -16.77 7.82
CA ARG A 35 -15.43 -15.75 6.77
C ARG A 35 -14.53 -14.62 7.25
N ARG A 36 -14.66 -14.20 8.50
CA ARG A 36 -13.80 -13.18 9.12
C ARG A 36 -12.32 -13.63 9.13
N ASP A 37 -12.06 -14.88 9.49
CA ASP A 37 -10.71 -15.39 9.63
C ASP A 37 -10.05 -15.59 8.26
N LEU A 38 -10.80 -16.11 7.29
CA LEU A 38 -10.38 -16.19 5.88
C LEU A 38 -10.03 -14.81 5.30
N LYS A 39 -10.94 -13.84 5.45
CA LYS A 39 -10.72 -12.45 5.02
C LYS A 39 -9.46 -11.86 5.66
N LYS A 40 -9.31 -12.05 6.97
CA LYS A 40 -8.16 -11.53 7.72
C LYS A 40 -6.85 -12.14 7.25
N VAL A 41 -6.78 -13.45 7.04
CA VAL A 41 -5.58 -14.12 6.52
C VAL A 41 -5.27 -13.64 5.10
N ALA A 42 -6.27 -13.57 4.21
CA ALA A 42 -6.10 -13.08 2.84
C ALA A 42 -5.53 -11.65 2.81
N MET A 43 -6.08 -10.73 3.62
CA MET A 43 -5.62 -9.34 3.72
C MET A 43 -4.18 -9.25 4.22
N ARG A 44 -3.84 -9.98 5.29
CA ARG A 44 -2.49 -9.97 5.86
C ARG A 44 -1.47 -10.60 4.91
N LEU A 45 -1.83 -11.68 4.22
CA LEU A 45 -0.98 -12.32 3.24
C LEU A 45 -0.75 -11.41 2.02
N ALA A 46 -1.81 -10.78 1.49
CA ALA A 46 -1.70 -9.84 0.39
C ALA A 46 -0.75 -8.70 0.72
N PHE A 47 -0.91 -8.10 1.90
CA PHE A 47 -0.01 -7.08 2.41
C PHE A 47 1.44 -7.60 2.56
N HIS A 48 1.62 -8.78 3.14
CA HIS A 48 2.94 -9.40 3.33
C HIS A 48 3.69 -9.64 2.01
N LEU A 49 3.00 -10.13 0.98
CA LEU A 49 3.57 -10.29 -0.36
C LEU A 49 3.86 -8.93 -1.01
N HIS A 50 2.96 -7.97 -0.81
CA HIS A 50 3.09 -6.63 -1.39
C HIS A 50 4.26 -5.84 -0.76
N GLN A 51 4.51 -5.99 0.54
CA GLN A 51 5.71 -5.47 1.21
C GLN A 51 7.01 -6.02 0.64
N ARG A 52 7.00 -7.26 0.16
CA ARG A 52 8.15 -7.91 -0.49
C ARG A 52 8.24 -7.61 -1.98
N GLN A 53 7.32 -6.82 -2.52
CA GLN A 53 7.21 -6.51 -3.93
C GLN A 53 7.10 -7.77 -4.82
N VAL A 54 6.41 -8.80 -4.32
CA VAL A 54 6.17 -10.05 -5.06
C VAL A 54 4.68 -10.28 -5.29
N ARG A 55 4.37 -10.96 -6.40
CA ARG A 55 3.01 -11.34 -6.80
C ARG A 55 2.60 -12.73 -6.34
N GLU A 56 3.60 -13.57 -6.07
CA GLU A 56 3.41 -14.99 -5.79
C GLU A 56 4.56 -15.54 -4.94
N THR A 57 4.27 -16.60 -4.20
CA THR A 57 5.23 -17.28 -3.33
C THR A 57 4.94 -18.78 -3.25
N THR A 58 5.78 -19.55 -2.56
CA THR A 58 5.53 -21.00 -2.38
C THR A 58 4.48 -21.27 -1.30
N LEU A 59 3.81 -22.42 -1.38
CA LEU A 59 2.85 -22.84 -0.34
C LEU A 59 3.49 -22.91 1.05
N ASP A 60 4.74 -23.38 1.13
CA ASP A 60 5.49 -23.47 2.37
C ASP A 60 5.74 -22.09 3.00
N ASP A 61 6.06 -21.06 2.17
CA ASP A 61 6.21 -19.69 2.66
C ASP A 61 4.87 -19.14 3.19
N ILE A 62 3.76 -19.46 2.53
CA ILE A 62 2.42 -19.05 2.99
C ILE A 62 2.10 -19.69 4.33
N TYR A 63 2.33 -20.99 4.48
CA TYR A 63 2.13 -21.67 5.76
C TYR A 63 3.03 -21.07 6.84
N GLY A 64 4.33 -20.90 6.57
CA GLY A 64 5.26 -20.28 7.52
C GLY A 64 4.80 -18.89 7.97
N PHE A 65 4.36 -18.05 7.03
CA PHE A 65 3.79 -16.75 7.34
C PHE A 65 2.56 -16.85 8.27
N VAL A 66 1.62 -17.73 7.97
CA VAL A 66 0.38 -17.87 8.76
C VAL A 66 0.65 -18.43 10.15
N GLU A 67 1.58 -19.37 10.28
CA GLU A 67 2.01 -19.94 11.58
C GLU A 67 2.65 -18.88 12.49
N GLU A 68 3.33 -17.89 11.91
CA GLU A 68 3.94 -16.78 12.66
C GLU A 68 2.92 -15.76 13.18
N LEU A 69 1.70 -15.75 12.64
CA LEU A 69 0.64 -14.85 13.10
C LEU A 69 0.23 -15.22 14.53
N ARG A 70 0.19 -14.23 15.41
CA ARG A 70 -0.09 -14.40 16.85
C ARG A 70 -1.36 -15.22 17.12
N GLU A 71 -2.39 -15.05 16.30
CA GLU A 71 -3.68 -15.72 16.39
C GLU A 71 -3.60 -17.23 16.17
N TYR A 72 -2.62 -17.69 15.38
CA TYR A 72 -2.48 -19.10 14.98
C TYR A 72 -1.29 -19.80 15.63
N LYS A 73 -0.42 -19.08 16.37
CA LYS A 73 0.70 -19.68 17.13
C LYS A 73 0.28 -20.81 18.07
N ALA A 74 -0.90 -20.71 18.69
CA ALA A 74 -1.41 -21.73 19.60
C ALA A 74 -2.05 -22.92 18.88
N ASN A 75 -2.45 -22.75 17.61
CA ASN A 75 -3.04 -23.80 16.78
C ASN A 75 -2.62 -23.62 15.30
N PRO A 76 -1.38 -24.01 14.94
CA PRO A 76 -0.87 -23.86 13.57
C PRO A 76 -1.68 -24.60 12.51
N SER A 77 -2.27 -25.75 12.87
CA SER A 77 -3.09 -26.54 11.93
C SER A 77 -4.34 -25.80 11.48
N TRP A 78 -4.95 -24.98 12.35
CA TRP A 78 -6.06 -24.11 11.98
C TRP A 78 -5.65 -23.04 10.96
N GLY A 79 -4.44 -22.48 11.12
CA GLY A 79 -3.87 -21.55 10.14
C GLY A 79 -3.71 -22.19 8.75
N LYS A 80 -3.23 -23.44 8.71
CA LYS A 80 -3.11 -24.20 7.45
C LYS A 80 -4.46 -24.49 6.83
N GLU A 81 -5.44 -24.90 7.62
CA GLU A 81 -6.81 -25.14 7.14
C GLU A 81 -7.40 -23.88 6.48
N ILE A 82 -7.20 -22.70 7.07
CA ILE A 82 -7.61 -21.42 6.45
C ILE A 82 -6.90 -21.23 5.09
N VAL A 83 -5.59 -21.47 5.01
CA VAL A 83 -4.83 -21.33 3.75
C VAL A 83 -5.35 -22.30 2.70
N ASP A 84 -5.60 -23.56 3.08
CA ASP A 84 -6.14 -24.58 2.19
C ASP A 84 -7.50 -24.15 1.66
N GLU A 85 -8.36 -23.59 2.51
CA GLU A 85 -9.66 -23.06 2.10
C GLU A 85 -9.56 -21.82 1.20
N LEU A 86 -8.57 -20.95 1.42
CA LEU A 86 -8.28 -19.81 0.52
C LEU A 86 -7.87 -20.28 -0.88
N ILE A 87 -7.18 -21.42 -0.98
CA ILE A 87 -6.86 -22.07 -2.27
C ILE A 87 -8.12 -22.73 -2.84
N TYR A 88 -8.73 -23.62 -2.07
CA TYR A 88 -9.93 -24.34 -2.42
C TYR A 88 -10.79 -24.61 -1.18
N PRO A 89 -12.06 -24.18 -1.15
CA PRO A 89 -12.89 -23.84 -2.30
C PRO A 89 -12.96 -22.34 -2.65
N CYS A 90 -12.33 -21.44 -1.88
CA CYS A 90 -12.53 -20.01 -2.06
C CYS A 90 -11.91 -19.49 -3.36
N ASN A 91 -10.89 -20.15 -3.93
CA ASN A 91 -10.17 -19.71 -5.13
C ASN A 91 -9.64 -18.25 -5.03
N ILE A 92 -9.30 -17.83 -3.81
CA ILE A 92 -8.66 -16.53 -3.54
C ILE A 92 -7.16 -16.61 -3.85
N LEU A 93 -6.54 -17.73 -3.47
CA LEU A 93 -5.18 -18.08 -3.85
C LEU A 93 -5.23 -19.07 -5.01
N ILE A 94 -4.54 -18.76 -6.10
CA ILE A 94 -4.47 -19.62 -7.28
C ILE A 94 -3.02 -19.84 -7.71
N PRO A 95 -2.72 -20.96 -8.38
CA PRO A 95 -1.44 -21.15 -9.04
C PRO A 95 -1.19 -20.05 -10.07
N MET A 96 -0.06 -19.37 -9.96
CA MET A 96 0.38 -18.28 -10.82
C MET A 96 1.41 -18.73 -11.85
N THR A 97 2.08 -19.85 -11.58
CA THR A 97 3.21 -20.37 -12.35
C THR A 97 3.12 -21.90 -12.49
N ASP A 98 3.84 -22.43 -13.48
CA ASP A 98 3.87 -23.88 -13.74
C ASP A 98 4.54 -24.69 -12.60
N ASP A 99 5.42 -24.06 -11.82
CA ASP A 99 6.05 -24.65 -10.63
C ASP A 99 5.15 -24.60 -9.37
N GLY A 100 3.91 -24.12 -9.51
CA GLY A 100 2.90 -24.19 -8.44
C GLY A 100 3.00 -23.06 -7.41
N ARG A 101 3.67 -21.94 -7.71
CA ARG A 101 3.66 -20.77 -6.84
C ARG A 101 2.25 -20.18 -6.80
N LEU A 102 1.85 -19.73 -5.63
CA LEU A 102 0.51 -19.24 -5.35
C LEU A 102 0.50 -17.72 -5.22
N GLY A 103 -0.56 -17.11 -5.71
CA GLY A 103 -0.82 -15.68 -5.58
C GLY A 103 -2.30 -15.35 -5.74
N PHE A 104 -2.64 -14.07 -5.78
CA PHE A 104 -4.04 -13.61 -5.80
C PHE A 104 -4.66 -13.55 -7.22
N GLY A 105 -4.06 -14.22 -8.19
CA GLY A 105 -4.45 -14.22 -9.60
C GLY A 105 -4.13 -12.92 -10.34
N HIS A 106 -4.44 -11.77 -9.74
CA HIS A 106 -4.20 -10.46 -10.32
C HIS A 106 -3.59 -9.50 -9.30
N LEU A 107 -2.59 -8.73 -9.71
CA LEU A 107 -1.92 -7.75 -8.84
C LEU A 107 -2.92 -6.76 -8.24
N ARG A 108 -3.88 -6.29 -9.03
CA ARG A 108 -4.91 -5.37 -8.56
C ARG A 108 -5.76 -5.92 -7.40
N TYR A 109 -5.98 -7.23 -7.36
CA TYR A 109 -6.70 -7.86 -6.25
C TYR A 109 -5.84 -7.97 -4.99
N GLN A 110 -4.54 -8.27 -5.16
CA GLN A 110 -3.56 -8.18 -4.07
C GLN A 110 -3.47 -6.75 -3.52
N GLU A 111 -3.44 -5.73 -4.38
CA GLU A 111 -3.43 -4.31 -3.97
C GLU A 111 -4.70 -3.94 -3.19
N TYR A 112 -5.86 -4.42 -3.63
CA TYR A 112 -7.12 -4.23 -2.91
C TYR A 112 -7.09 -4.83 -1.51
N LEU A 113 -6.66 -6.08 -1.36
CA LEU A 113 -6.55 -6.75 -0.06
C LEU A 113 -5.50 -6.09 0.85
N ALA A 114 -4.39 -5.63 0.28
CA ALA A 114 -3.38 -4.86 1.01
C ALA A 114 -3.92 -3.50 1.48
N ALA A 115 -4.70 -2.80 0.64
CA ALA A 115 -5.35 -1.55 1.01
C ALA A 115 -6.39 -1.74 2.12
N LEU A 116 -7.16 -2.83 2.08
CA LEU A 116 -8.04 -3.20 3.20
C LEU A 116 -7.25 -3.43 4.49
N HIS A 117 -6.06 -4.04 4.40
CA HIS A 117 -5.24 -4.29 5.58
C HIS A 117 -4.72 -2.97 6.19
N LEU A 118 -4.20 -2.06 5.37
CA LEU A 118 -3.80 -0.72 5.80
C LEU A 118 -4.95 0.06 6.44
N ARG A 119 -6.17 -0.08 5.90
CA ARG A 119 -7.36 0.54 6.46
C ARG A 119 -7.68 0.04 7.86
N GLU A 120 -7.48 -1.24 8.13
CA GLU A 120 -7.84 -1.88 9.40
C GLU A 120 -6.73 -1.76 10.46
N ASP A 121 -5.46 -1.82 10.07
CA ASP A 121 -4.32 -1.74 10.98
C ASP A 121 -3.63 -0.36 10.95
N ARG A 122 -4.07 0.51 11.87
CA ARG A 122 -3.53 1.87 12.02
C ARG A 122 -2.12 1.92 12.62
N ASN A 123 -1.53 0.79 13.01
CA ASN A 123 -0.15 0.78 13.53
C ASN A 123 0.89 0.69 12.40
N ILE A 124 0.44 0.51 11.15
CA ILE A 124 1.33 0.45 10.00
C ILE A 124 1.71 1.88 9.59
N SER A 125 3.00 2.18 9.62
CA SER A 125 3.53 3.46 9.13
C SER A 125 3.38 3.52 7.60
N ILE A 126 2.48 4.38 7.12
CA ILE A 126 2.30 4.63 5.69
C ILE A 126 3.50 5.33 5.04
N PRO A 127 4.15 6.33 5.67
CA PRO A 127 5.31 7.00 5.09
C PRO A 127 6.39 6.02 4.58
N ALA A 128 6.58 4.89 5.27
CA ALA A 128 7.52 3.83 4.86
C ALA A 128 7.27 3.24 3.45
N TYR A 129 6.05 3.37 2.93
CA TYR A 129 5.63 2.83 1.64
C TYR A 129 5.29 3.93 0.62
N ALA A 130 5.04 5.15 1.07
CA ALA A 130 4.49 6.24 0.25
C ALA A 130 5.42 6.68 -0.90
N ALA A 131 6.75 6.55 -0.75
CA ALA A 131 7.70 6.85 -1.82
C ALA A 131 7.86 5.70 -2.85
N GLN A 132 7.27 4.54 -2.59
CA GLN A 132 7.49 3.33 -3.39
C GLN A 132 6.42 3.18 -4.48
N HIS A 133 6.85 3.18 -5.75
CA HIS A 133 5.97 3.06 -6.91
C HIS A 133 5.09 1.80 -6.89
N TRP A 134 5.59 0.69 -6.33
CA TRP A 134 4.86 -0.56 -6.18
C TRP A 134 3.55 -0.40 -5.40
N TRP A 135 3.48 0.58 -4.48
CA TRP A 135 2.34 0.84 -3.61
C TRP A 135 1.32 1.81 -4.19
N HIS A 136 1.57 2.41 -5.35
CA HIS A 136 0.67 3.37 -5.99
C HIS A 136 -0.76 2.81 -6.15
N GLY A 137 -0.87 1.53 -6.55
CA GLY A 137 -2.17 0.88 -6.71
C GLY A 137 -2.92 0.72 -5.39
N VAL A 138 -2.21 0.40 -4.30
CA VAL A 138 -2.75 0.32 -2.94
C VAL A 138 -3.27 1.67 -2.47
N PHE A 139 -2.48 2.74 -2.62
CA PHE A 139 -2.88 4.08 -2.21
C PHE A 139 -4.06 4.62 -3.03
N SER A 140 -4.12 4.32 -4.32
CA SER A 140 -5.27 4.64 -5.17
C SER A 140 -6.56 4.00 -4.67
N LEU A 141 -6.51 2.74 -4.20
CA LEU A 141 -7.67 2.04 -3.66
C LEU A 141 -8.01 2.52 -2.24
N LEU A 142 -6.99 2.75 -1.40
CA LEU A 142 -7.17 3.29 -0.05
C LEU A 142 -7.86 4.65 -0.07
N ALA A 143 -7.46 5.52 -1.00
CA ALA A 143 -8.05 6.84 -1.20
C ALA A 143 -9.52 6.80 -1.64
N GLN A 144 -10.00 5.67 -2.20
CA GLN A 144 -11.43 5.49 -2.52
C GLN A 144 -12.24 4.98 -1.30
N MET A 145 -11.57 4.46 -0.27
CA MET A 145 -12.20 3.81 0.88
C MET A 145 -12.28 4.68 2.13
N LEU A 146 -11.41 5.67 2.26
CA LEU A 146 -11.25 6.48 3.47
C LEU A 146 -11.16 7.96 3.12
N ASP A 147 -11.38 8.79 4.13
CA ASP A 147 -10.82 10.15 4.10
C ASP A 147 -9.28 10.05 4.10
N ILE A 148 -8.61 10.95 3.40
CA ILE A 148 -7.17 10.95 3.18
C ILE A 148 -6.47 12.11 3.89
N ASP A 149 -7.22 12.97 4.58
CA ASP A 149 -6.67 14.14 5.27
C ASP A 149 -5.57 13.72 6.27
N TRP A 150 -5.84 12.71 7.10
CA TRP A 150 -4.86 12.17 8.05
C TRP A 150 -3.58 11.65 7.38
N LEU A 151 -3.69 11.09 6.17
CA LEU A 151 -2.54 10.58 5.44
C LEU A 151 -1.68 11.73 4.90
N ILE A 152 -2.32 12.79 4.41
CA ILE A 152 -1.61 14.01 3.99
C ILE A 152 -0.93 14.66 5.20
N GLU A 153 -1.61 14.73 6.35
CA GLU A 153 -1.05 15.25 7.60
C GLU A 153 0.14 14.42 8.08
N ASP A 154 0.05 13.08 8.08
CA ASP A 154 1.15 12.20 8.46
C ASP A 154 2.37 12.40 7.54
N LEU A 155 2.17 12.48 6.22
CA LEU A 155 3.27 12.74 5.27
C LEU A 155 3.86 14.14 5.45
N ALA A 156 3.05 15.14 5.79
CA ALA A 156 3.50 16.50 6.06
C ALA A 156 4.33 16.57 7.36
N MET A 157 3.90 15.89 8.42
CA MET A 157 4.63 15.84 9.69
C MET A 157 6.00 15.17 9.55
N GLU A 158 6.12 14.17 8.68
CA GLU A 158 7.38 13.49 8.38
C GLU A 158 8.23 14.24 7.32
N GLY A 159 7.75 15.36 6.77
CA GLY A 159 8.47 16.13 5.74
C GLY A 159 8.66 15.36 4.43
N MET A 160 7.73 14.47 4.11
CA MET A 160 7.84 13.55 2.96
C MET A 160 6.95 13.95 1.78
N LEU A 161 6.29 15.13 1.80
CA LEU A 161 5.34 15.48 0.75
C LEU A 161 6.04 15.64 -0.60
N THR A 162 7.22 16.26 -0.61
CA THR A 162 7.98 16.46 -1.85
C THR A 162 8.43 15.13 -2.45
N GLU A 163 8.92 14.21 -1.61
CA GLU A 163 9.35 12.87 -2.03
C GLU A 163 8.17 12.01 -2.51
N CYS A 164 7.02 12.09 -1.82
CA CYS A 164 5.84 11.29 -2.10
C CYS A 164 4.89 11.93 -3.13
N ARG A 165 5.36 12.92 -3.91
CA ARG A 165 4.52 13.72 -4.81
C ARG A 165 3.68 12.89 -5.78
N GLU A 166 4.26 11.83 -6.35
CA GLU A 166 3.56 10.96 -7.29
C GLU A 166 2.41 10.20 -6.61
N THR A 167 2.69 9.61 -5.44
CA THR A 167 1.68 8.94 -4.61
C THR A 167 0.56 9.90 -4.23
N ILE A 168 0.91 11.14 -3.85
CA ILE A 168 -0.07 12.18 -3.54
C ILE A 168 -0.95 12.51 -4.76
N ASP A 169 -0.37 12.67 -5.94
CA ASP A 169 -1.14 12.91 -7.16
C ASP A 169 -2.08 11.74 -7.47
N ILE A 170 -1.66 10.50 -7.25
CA ILE A 170 -2.49 9.29 -7.42
C ILE A 170 -3.65 9.30 -6.44
N ILE A 171 -3.38 9.60 -5.17
CA ILE A 171 -4.38 9.69 -4.10
C ILE A 171 -5.44 10.74 -4.48
N ILE A 172 -5.03 11.96 -4.85
CA ILE A 172 -5.96 13.03 -5.25
C ILE A 172 -6.77 12.62 -6.47
N ASN A 173 -6.14 12.01 -7.48
CA ASN A 173 -6.82 11.62 -8.71
C ASN A 173 -7.82 10.47 -8.52
N ALA A 174 -7.70 9.70 -7.44
CA ALA A 174 -8.66 8.69 -7.05
C ALA A 174 -9.90 9.25 -6.34
N ARG A 175 -9.88 10.53 -5.92
CA ARG A 175 -11.00 11.22 -5.25
C ARG A 175 -12.05 11.78 -6.23
N PRO A 176 -13.29 12.03 -5.77
CA PRO A 176 -14.29 12.80 -6.53
C PRO A 176 -13.73 14.12 -7.05
N LYS A 177 -14.16 14.56 -8.24
CA LYS A 177 -13.56 15.72 -8.93
C LYS A 177 -13.71 17.01 -8.12
N GLU A 178 -14.79 17.10 -7.35
CA GLU A 178 -15.18 18.24 -6.53
C GLU A 178 -14.23 18.45 -5.34
N GLU A 179 -13.57 17.39 -4.85
CA GLU A 179 -12.65 17.44 -3.72
C GLU A 179 -11.20 17.79 -4.13
N ARG A 180 -10.84 17.53 -5.40
CA ARG A 180 -9.43 17.55 -5.84
C ARG A 180 -8.77 18.91 -5.74
N SER A 181 -9.50 20.00 -6.02
CA SER A 181 -8.94 21.35 -5.97
C SER A 181 -8.58 21.75 -4.55
N GLY A 182 -9.45 21.44 -3.57
CA GLY A 182 -9.19 21.73 -2.16
C GLY A 182 -7.99 20.96 -1.63
N LEU A 183 -7.91 19.67 -1.94
CA LEU A 183 -6.78 18.82 -1.56
C LEU A 183 -5.45 19.33 -2.14
N ARG A 184 -5.43 19.70 -3.43
CA ARG A 184 -4.25 20.28 -4.07
C ARG A 184 -3.78 21.55 -3.40
N GLU A 185 -4.70 22.41 -2.97
CA GLU A 185 -4.36 23.66 -2.27
C GLU A 185 -3.77 23.41 -0.88
N ILE A 186 -4.31 22.45 -0.13
CA ILE A 186 -3.78 22.05 1.18
C ILE A 186 -2.34 21.52 1.02
N ILE A 187 -2.15 20.55 0.13
CA ILE A 187 -0.83 19.94 -0.12
C ILE A 187 0.18 20.96 -0.60
N TYR A 188 -0.21 21.85 -1.52
CA TYR A 188 0.68 22.89 -2.02
C TYR A 188 1.20 23.78 -0.89
N ARG A 189 0.33 24.18 0.06
CA ARG A 189 0.73 24.98 1.22
C ARG A 189 1.74 24.24 2.10
N HIS A 190 1.50 22.97 2.41
CA HIS A 190 2.44 22.18 3.21
C HIS A 190 3.78 21.97 2.51
N MET A 191 3.79 21.73 1.19
CA MET A 191 5.03 21.62 0.41
C MET A 191 5.84 22.92 0.38
N GLN A 192 5.22 24.10 0.46
CA GLN A 192 5.98 25.36 0.58
C GLN A 192 6.66 25.46 1.94
N ILE A 193 5.94 25.13 3.02
CA ILE A 193 6.48 25.12 4.39
C ILE A 193 7.67 24.15 4.48
N GLU A 194 7.53 22.94 3.96
CA GLU A 194 8.59 21.92 3.93
C GLU A 194 9.84 22.43 3.19
N LYS A 195 9.68 23.14 2.08
CA LYS A 195 10.80 23.75 1.33
C LYS A 195 11.47 24.87 2.09
N GLU A 196 10.69 25.74 2.74
CA GLU A 196 11.22 26.84 3.56
C GLU A 196 12.03 26.30 4.75
N ASP A 197 11.53 25.27 5.43
CA ASP A 197 12.24 24.60 6.53
C ASP A 197 13.53 23.91 6.04
N HIS A 198 13.51 23.27 4.87
CA HIS A 198 14.71 22.69 4.27
C HIS A 198 15.78 23.75 3.93
N ILE A 199 15.39 24.93 3.46
CA ILE A 199 16.30 26.04 3.14
C ILE A 199 16.88 26.67 4.42
N VAL A 200 16.15 26.66 5.54
CA VAL A 200 16.65 27.18 6.82
C VAL A 200 17.68 26.22 7.45
N ILE A 201 17.51 24.90 7.26
CA ILE A 201 18.42 23.88 7.81
C ILE A 201 19.70 23.76 6.97
N VAL A 202 19.58 23.82 5.64
CA VAL A 202 20.71 23.88 4.70
C VAL A 202 20.94 25.35 4.39
N GLY A 203 21.64 26.06 5.28
CA GLY A 203 21.87 27.51 5.15
C GLY A 203 22.27 27.93 3.72
N PRO A 204 21.98 29.18 3.30
CA PRO A 204 22.16 29.61 1.92
C PRO A 204 23.57 29.27 1.47
N GLU A 205 23.69 28.47 0.40
CA GLU A 205 24.98 28.17 -0.22
C GLU A 205 25.72 29.49 -0.40
N GLU A 206 26.82 29.67 0.33
CA GLU A 206 27.75 30.76 0.08
C GLU A 206 28.17 30.62 -1.39
N GLN A 207 27.68 31.53 -2.22
CA GLN A 207 28.19 31.69 -3.57
C GLN A 207 29.71 31.84 -3.44
N PRO A 208 30.53 31.00 -4.10
CA PRO A 208 31.95 31.20 -4.06
C PRO A 208 32.24 32.60 -4.59
N ALA A 209 32.92 33.40 -3.77
CA ALA A 209 33.32 34.75 -4.11
C ALA A 209 33.99 34.73 -5.50
N GLU A 210 33.53 35.59 -6.40
CA GLU A 210 34.18 35.85 -7.67
C GLU A 210 35.66 36.17 -7.38
N GLU A 211 36.55 35.23 -7.72
CA GLU A 211 37.99 35.49 -7.73
C GLU A 211 38.25 36.54 -8.80
N ASP A 212 38.62 37.72 -8.33
CA ASP A 212 39.01 38.89 -9.11
C ASP A 212 40.37 38.59 -9.78
N TRP A 213 40.35 38.14 -11.03
CA TRP A 213 41.55 37.87 -11.82
C TRP A 213 42.12 39.17 -12.39
N ASP A 214 42.63 40.06 -11.55
CA ASP A 214 43.48 41.15 -12.03
C ASP A 214 44.43 41.68 -10.93
N THR A 215 45.72 41.33 -11.04
CA THR A 215 46.81 42.29 -11.31
C THR A 215 48.18 41.74 -10.87
N ASP A 216 49.05 41.62 -11.87
CA ASP A 216 50.51 41.79 -11.86
C ASP A 216 51.26 41.68 -10.51
N GLN A 217 51.99 40.58 -10.34
CA GLN A 217 53.25 40.59 -9.57
C GLN A 217 54.39 39.92 -10.34
N PRO A 218 55.54 40.59 -10.53
CA PRO A 218 56.68 40.03 -11.25
C PRO A 218 57.43 39.03 -10.38
N LEU A 219 57.64 37.83 -10.94
CA LEU A 219 58.50 36.79 -10.38
C LEU A 219 59.98 37.19 -10.49
N TRP A 220 60.49 37.86 -9.45
CA TRP A 220 61.89 37.75 -9.03
C TRP A 220 62.04 38.19 -7.57
N ARG A 221 62.37 37.26 -6.66
CA ARG A 221 63.51 37.35 -5.72
C ARG A 221 63.46 36.26 -4.65
N PHE A 222 64.53 35.47 -4.69
CA PHE A 222 65.16 34.60 -3.69
C PHE A 222 64.44 33.32 -3.27
#